data_AF-A0A1X7FTD6-F1
#
_entry.id   AF-A0A1X7FTD6-F1
#
_cell.length_a   1.000
_cell.length_b   1.000
_cell.length_c   1.000
_cell.angle_alpha   90.00
_cell.angle_beta   90.00
_cell.angle_gamma   90.00
#
_symmetry.space_group_name_H-M   'P 1'
#
loop_
_entity.id
_entity.type
_entity.pdbx_description
1 polymer ?
#
loop_
_entity_poly.entity_id
_entity_poly.type
_entity_poly.pdbx_seq_one_letter_code
_entity_poly.pdbx_strand_id
1 'polypeptide(L)'
;MNNETESLVTRLLSFADLTHDMVSRFGAELMIQTQFIEAVLPNLNSIQRRQVATTFRQGIEHVMAYTDDVPMPAEYHAALLKRANALLEALDAPSPVRH
;
A
#
# COMPACT_ATOMS: atom_id res chain seq x y z
N MET A 1 -26.95 -34.48 4.49
CA MET A 1 -26.76 -33.04 4.27
C MET A 1 -27.69 -32.64 3.13
N ASN A 2 -28.46 -31.55 3.23
CA ASN A 2 -29.30 -31.13 2.11
C ASN A 2 -28.46 -30.36 1.08
N ASN A 3 -28.87 -30.36 -0.19
CA ASN A 3 -28.14 -29.72 -1.30
C ASN A 3 -27.87 -28.22 -1.07
N GLU A 4 -28.71 -27.55 -0.27
CA GLU A 4 -28.54 -26.15 0.09
C GLU A 4 -27.32 -25.92 0.99
N THR A 5 -27.09 -26.81 1.96
CA THR A 5 -25.91 -26.71 2.84
C THR A 5 -24.62 -26.95 2.06
N GLU A 6 -24.60 -27.91 1.13
CA GLU A 6 -23.44 -28.14 0.25
C GLU A 6 -23.16 -26.93 -0.64
N SER A 7 -24.19 -26.32 -1.22
CA SER A 7 -24.05 -25.10 -2.02
C SER A 7 -23.47 -23.92 -1.22
N LEU A 8 -23.90 -23.73 0.03
CA LEU A 8 -23.37 -22.68 0.90
C LEU A 8 -21.89 -22.92 1.26
N VAL A 9 -21.51 -24.16 1.57
CA VAL A 9 -20.12 -24.52 1.85
C VAL A 9 -19.24 -24.27 0.64
N THR A 10 -19.66 -24.68 -0.57
CA THR A 10 -18.91 -24.42 -1.79
C THR A 10 -18.74 -22.92 -2.04
N ARG A 11 -19.79 -22.10 -1.86
CA ARG A 11 -19.70 -20.64 -2.03
C ARG A 11 -18.75 -19.99 -1.03
N LEU A 12 -18.76 -20.45 0.22
CA LEU A 12 -17.84 -19.95 1.26
C LEU A 12 -16.39 -20.30 0.93
N LEU A 13 -16.12 -21.52 0.47
CA LEU A 13 -14.78 -21.94 0.04
C LEU A 13 -14.31 -21.11 -1.16
N SER A 14 -15.16 -20.92 -2.18
CA SER A 14 -14.81 -20.08 -3.32
C SER A 14 -14.55 -18.62 -2.93
N PHE A 15 -15.33 -18.06 -2.01
CA PHE A 15 -15.06 -16.73 -1.47
C PHE A 15 -13.72 -16.68 -0.75
N ALA A 16 -13.43 -17.67 0.11
CA ALA A 16 -12.16 -17.76 0.81
C ALA A 16 -10.98 -17.83 -0.17
N ASP A 17 -11.05 -18.68 -1.20
CA ASP A 17 -10.02 -18.79 -2.23
C ASP A 17 -9.81 -17.48 -3.00
N LEU A 18 -10.89 -16.79 -3.37
CA LEU A 18 -10.82 -15.46 -4.00
C LEU A 18 -10.15 -14.44 -3.08
N THR A 19 -10.54 -14.38 -1.81
CA THR A 19 -9.90 -13.47 -0.85
C THR A 19 -8.44 -13.81 -0.64
N HIS A 20 -8.08 -15.09 -0.61
CA HIS A 20 -6.71 -15.55 -0.46
C HIS A 20 -5.84 -15.15 -1.65
N ASP A 21 -6.33 -15.36 -2.88
CA ASP A 21 -5.61 -14.97 -4.10
C ASP A 21 -5.43 -13.45 -4.17
N MET A 22 -6.47 -12.66 -3.89
CA MET A 22 -6.38 -11.20 -3.86
C MET A 22 -5.36 -10.71 -2.82
N VAL A 23 -5.42 -11.22 -1.58
CA VAL A 23 -4.49 -10.84 -0.52
C VAL A 23 -3.07 -11.27 -0.85
N SER A 24 -2.89 -12.45 -1.44
CA SER A 24 -1.56 -12.96 -1.83
C SER A 24 -0.94 -12.10 -2.93
N ARG A 25 -1.70 -11.73 -3.97
CA ARG A 25 -1.22 -10.83 -5.04
C ARG A 25 -0.89 -9.46 -4.50
N PHE A 26 -1.79 -8.87 -3.70
CA PHE A 26 -1.56 -7.57 -3.08
C PHE A 26 -0.31 -7.58 -2.18
N GLY A 27 -0.13 -8.64 -1.40
CA GLY A 27 1.06 -8.84 -0.56
C GLY A 27 2.34 -8.94 -1.39
N ALA A 28 2.33 -9.69 -2.49
CA ALA A 28 3.47 -9.82 -3.39
C ALA A 28 3.84 -8.48 -4.04
N GLU A 29 2.85 -7.72 -4.53
CA GLU A 29 3.06 -6.39 -5.11
C GLU A 29 3.63 -5.41 -4.08
N LEU A 30 3.08 -5.40 -2.85
CA LEU A 30 3.57 -4.56 -1.76
C LEU A 30 5.03 -4.90 -1.39
N MET A 31 5.39 -6.18 -1.39
CA MET A 31 6.76 -6.62 -1.13
C MET A 31 7.72 -6.11 -2.22
N ILE A 32 7.35 -6.23 -3.49
CA ILE A 32 8.16 -5.74 -4.63
C ILE A 32 8.30 -4.22 -4.57
N GLN A 33 7.22 -3.48 -4.32
CA GLN A 33 7.27 -2.02 -4.18
C GLN A 33 8.16 -1.60 -3.00
N THR A 34 8.10 -2.31 -1.88
CA THR A 34 8.95 -2.04 -0.71
C THR A 34 10.43 -2.26 -1.07
N GLN A 35 10.77 -3.37 -1.71
CA GLN A 35 12.13 -3.64 -2.17
C GLN A 35 12.62 -2.61 -3.18
N PHE A 36 11.75 -2.17 -4.09
CA PHE A 36 12.08 -1.10 -5.04
C PHE A 36 12.40 0.22 -4.33
N ILE A 37 11.59 0.62 -3.35
CA ILE A 37 11.82 1.83 -2.56
C ILE A 37 13.15 1.72 -1.79
N GLU A 38 13.40 0.58 -1.13
CA GLU A 38 14.65 0.33 -0.41
C GLU A 38 15.89 0.38 -1.32
N ALA A 39 15.76 -0.08 -2.57
CA ALA A 39 16.83 -0.01 -3.56
C ALA A 39 17.04 1.42 -4.11
N VAL A 40 15.97 2.19 -4.32
CA VAL A 40 16.06 3.52 -4.95
C VAL A 40 16.42 4.61 -3.95
N LEU A 41 15.75 4.64 -2.79
CA LEU A 41 15.81 5.75 -1.84
C LEU A 41 17.24 6.10 -1.40
N PRO A 42 18.15 5.13 -1.11
CA PRO A 42 19.53 5.44 -0.73
C PRO A 42 20.37 6.06 -1.86
N ASN A 43 19.93 5.98 -3.11
CA ASN A 43 20.62 6.52 -4.27
C ASN A 43 20.14 7.93 -4.66
N LEU A 44 19.10 8.45 -4.00
CA LEU A 44 18.58 9.78 -4.24
C LEU A 44 19.37 10.83 -3.44
N ASN A 45 19.81 11.89 -4.12
CA ASN A 45 20.39 13.06 -3.47
C ASN A 45 19.31 13.93 -2.80
N SER A 46 19.73 14.92 -2.00
CA SER A 46 18.82 15.77 -1.22
C SER A 46 17.86 16.61 -2.06
N ILE A 47 18.22 16.97 -3.31
CA ILE A 47 17.31 17.69 -4.21
C ILE A 47 16.25 16.72 -4.74
N GLN A 48 16.66 15.54 -5.20
CA GLN A 48 15.76 14.49 -5.69
C GLN A 48 14.80 14.01 -4.60
N ARG A 49 15.29 13.80 -3.37
CA ARG A 49 14.45 13.43 -2.22
C ARG A 49 13.35 14.44 -1.96
N ARG A 50 13.69 15.74 -1.94
CA ARG A 50 12.69 16.82 -1.77
C ARG A 50 11.67 16.85 -2.90
N GLN A 51 12.12 16.69 -4.14
CA GLN A 51 11.22 16.65 -5.30
C GLN A 51 10.27 15.47 -5.22
N VAL A 52 10.78 14.27 -4.91
CA VAL A 52 9.96 13.07 -4.71
C VAL A 52 8.99 13.26 -3.56
N ALA A 53 9.41 13.85 -2.43
CA ALA A 53 8.51 14.12 -1.31
C ALA A 53 7.35 15.06 -1.70
N THR A 54 7.62 16.11 -2.48
CA THR A 54 6.57 17.00 -3.00
C THR A 54 5.60 16.25 -3.90
N THR A 55 6.09 15.53 -4.91
CA THR A 55 5.23 14.78 -5.84
C THR A 55 4.46 13.66 -5.12
N PHE A 56 5.08 13.02 -4.13
CA PHE A 56 4.45 11.96 -3.34
C PHE A 56 3.31 12.49 -2.47
N ARG A 57 3.48 13.65 -1.82
CA ARG A 57 2.39 14.32 -1.08
C ARG A 57 1.19 14.63 -1.98
N GLN A 58 1.43 15.16 -3.17
CA GLN A 58 0.37 15.43 -4.16
C GLN A 58 -0.35 14.13 -4.58
N GLY A 59 0.39 13.03 -4.75
CA GLY A 59 -0.20 11.73 -5.02
C GLY A 59 -1.08 11.22 -3.88
N ILE A 60 -0.66 11.40 -2.63
CA ILE A 60 -1.47 11.04 -1.45
C ILE A 60 -2.75 11.87 -1.40
N GLU A 61 -2.67 13.18 -1.63
CA GLU A 61 -3.83 14.06 -1.69
C GLU A 61 -4.82 13.61 -2.77
N HIS A 62 -4.32 13.19 -3.93
CA HIS A 62 -5.16 12.65 -5.00
C HIS A 62 -5.86 11.34 -4.60
N VAL A 63 -5.16 10.43 -3.93
CA VAL A 63 -5.75 9.18 -3.43
C VAL A 63 -6.78 9.46 -2.33
N MET A 64 -6.49 10.39 -1.43
CA MET A 64 -7.42 10.80 -0.37
C MET A 64 -8.70 11.40 -0.95
N ALA A 65 -8.58 12.26 -1.97
CA ALA A 65 -9.74 12.83 -2.67
C ALA A 65 -10.61 11.73 -3.32
N TYR A 66 -9.99 10.71 -3.92
CA TYR A 66 -10.74 9.56 -4.45
C TYR A 66 -11.50 8.79 -3.36
N THR A 67 -10.92 8.68 -2.16
CA THR A 67 -11.59 8.02 -1.02
C THR A 67 -12.66 8.89 -0.34
N ASP A 68 -12.75 10.18 -0.67
CA ASP A 68 -13.88 11.01 -0.25
C ASP A 68 -15.13 10.71 -1.11
N ASP A 69 -14.93 10.34 -2.38
CA ASP A 69 -16.01 9.95 -3.31
C ASP A 69 -16.52 8.52 -3.05
N VAL A 70 -15.66 7.63 -2.53
CA VAL A 70 -16.00 6.24 -2.18
C VAL A 70 -15.75 6.02 -0.70
N PRO A 71 -16.79 5.90 0.14
CA PRO A 71 -16.62 5.79 1.59
C PRO A 71 -15.83 4.52 1.93
N MET A 72 -14.59 4.71 2.36
CA MET A 72 -13.72 3.64 2.83
C MET A 72 -13.83 3.49 4.36
N PRO A 73 -13.54 2.30 4.91
CA PRO A 73 -13.45 2.12 6.36
C PRO A 73 -12.43 3.07 6.98
N ALA A 74 -12.68 3.53 8.21
CA ALA A 74 -11.74 4.42 8.92
C ALA A 74 -10.35 3.79 9.07
N GLU A 75 -10.28 2.47 9.23
CA GLU A 75 -9.06 1.68 9.30
C GLU A 75 -8.24 1.76 8.00
N TYR A 76 -8.91 1.89 6.85
CA TYR A 76 -8.25 2.05 5.56
C TYR A 76 -7.50 3.38 5.50
N HIS A 77 -8.17 4.49 5.85
CA HIS A 77 -7.55 5.81 5.88
C HIS A 77 -6.39 5.88 6.89
N ALA A 78 -6.57 5.29 8.08
CA ALA A 78 -5.51 5.22 9.08
C ALA A 78 -4.29 4.45 8.58
N ALA A 79 -4.49 3.30 7.92
CA ALA A 79 -3.42 2.50 7.34
C ALA A 79 -2.69 3.25 6.20
N LEU A 80 -3.45 3.92 5.33
CA LEU A 80 -2.92 4.71 4.23
C LEU A 80 -2.04 5.86 4.72
N LEU A 81 -2.54 6.67 5.67
CA LEU A 81 -1.79 7.79 6.23
C LEU A 81 -0.56 7.32 7.00
N LYS A 82 -0.66 6.23 7.77
CA LYS A 82 0.48 5.63 8.47
C LYS A 82 1.59 5.23 7.48
N ARG A 83 1.23 4.57 6.38
CA ARG A 83 2.21 4.15 5.36
C ARG A 83 2.80 5.34 4.61
N ALA A 84 1.97 6.32 4.25
CA ALA A 84 2.40 7.56 3.60
C ALA A 84 3.43 8.32 4.45
N ASN A 85 3.15 8.52 5.74
CA ASN A 85 4.04 9.23 6.65
C ASN A 85 5.39 8.51 6.81
N ALA A 86 5.39 7.18 6.94
CA ALA A 86 6.64 6.41 7.03
C ALA A 86 7.56 6.61 5.81
N LEU A 87 6.99 6.72 4.61
CA LEU A 87 7.76 6.97 3.39
C LEU A 87 8.25 8.42 3.29
N LEU A 88 7.46 9.38 3.76
CA LEU A 88 7.87 10.80 3.85
C LEU A 88 9.02 10.98 4.84
N GLU A 89 8.94 10.33 6.01
CA GLU A 89 10.03 10.30 7.00
C GLU A 89 11.32 9.71 6.39
N ALA A 90 11.20 8.64 5.60
CA ALA A 90 12.35 8.03 4.94
C ALA A 90 12.99 8.95 3.88
N LEU A 91 12.19 9.78 3.20
CA LEU A 91 12.66 10.80 2.27
C LEU A 91 13.35 11.96 2.97
N ASP A 92 12.84 12.38 4.14
CA ASP A 92 13.40 13.47 4.96
C ASP A 92 14.63 13.02 5.77
N ALA A 93 14.83 11.70 5.95
CA ALA A 93 16.00 11.17 6.63
C ALA A 93 17.31 11.58 5.92
N PRO A 94 18.38 11.89 6.68
CA PRO A 94 19.69 12.18 6.09
C PRO A 94 20.13 11.03 5.19
N SER A 95 20.58 11.35 3.97
CA SER A 95 21.20 10.33 3.11
C SER A 95 22.38 9.72 3.88
N PRO A 96 22.48 8.38 4.02
CA PRO A 96 23.65 7.78 4.62
C PRO A 96 24.87 8.20 3.79
N VAL A 97 25.88 8.75 4.47
CA VAL A 97 27.17 9.09 3.86
C VAL A 97 27.79 7.77 3.39
N ARG A 98 27.82 7.55 2.08
CA ARG A 98 28.56 6.42 1.50
C ARG A 98 30.03 6.82 1.45
N HIS A 99 30.85 6.20 2.30
CA HIS A 99 32.32 6.26 2.24
C HIS A 99 32.84 5.45 1.06
#